data_AF-A0A7J8AFE4-F1
#
_entry.id   AF-A0A7J8AFE4-F1
#
_cell.length_a   1.000
_cell.length_b   1.000
_cell.length_c   1.000
_cell.angle_alpha   90.00
_cell.angle_beta   90.00
_cell.angle_gamma   90.00
#
_symmetry.space_group_name_H-M   'P 1'
#
loop_
_entity.id
_entity.type
_entity.pdbx_description
1 polymer ?
#
loop_
_entity_poly.entity_id
_entity_poly.type
_entity_poly.pdbx_seq_one_letter_code
_entity_poly.pdbx_strand_id
1 'polypeptide(L)'
;MDRHIPMHALPEEIQKMSPEEKVCKYCGVSYLILHEFKAMEEKVKAMEKEMKFYQGSVEREKRLQEKLRSLSQDFEQYKIDNESKTESKKYFRFKLRLEAEHFQIKELMSNGQHSLTEPYIGL
;
A
#
# COMPACT_ATOMS: atom_id res chain seq x y z
N MET A 1 -24.13 4.21 42.85
CA MET A 1 -23.27 4.52 44.00
C MET A 1 -22.46 5.75 43.62
N ASP A 2 -22.77 6.91 44.19
CA ASP A 2 -22.00 8.14 43.98
C ASP A 2 -20.57 7.92 44.47
N ARG A 3 -19.61 7.99 43.55
CA ARG A 3 -18.19 7.89 43.91
C ARG A 3 -17.77 9.23 44.49
N HIS A 4 -17.48 9.27 45.78
CA HIS A 4 -16.92 10.45 46.41
C HIS A 4 -15.55 10.77 45.78
N ILE A 5 -15.46 11.88 45.07
CA ILE A 5 -14.21 12.36 44.50
C ILE A 5 -13.53 13.21 45.58
N PRO A 6 -12.33 12.84 46.05
CA PRO A 6 -11.58 13.67 46.98
C PRO A 6 -11.39 15.08 46.38
N MET A 7 -11.88 16.10 47.08
CA MET A 7 -11.86 17.50 46.65
C MET A 7 -10.46 18.12 46.59
N HIS A 8 -9.51 17.52 47.32
CA HIS A 8 -8.13 17.99 47.42
C HIS A 8 -7.16 16.88 47.03
N ALA A 9 -6.05 17.27 46.40
CA ALA A 9 -4.95 16.37 46.11
C ALA A 9 -4.27 15.91 47.42
N LEU A 10 -3.63 14.75 47.37
CA LEU A 10 -2.81 14.26 48.48
C LEU A 10 -1.64 15.24 48.70
N PRO A 11 -1.29 15.63 49.95
CA PRO A 11 -0.15 16.50 50.21
C PRO A 11 1.17 15.94 49.67
N GLU A 12 2.10 16.81 49.26
CA GLU A 12 3.37 16.41 48.66
C GLU A 12 4.23 15.56 49.58
N GLU A 13 4.19 15.84 50.89
CA GLU A 13 4.93 15.10 51.91
C GLU A 13 4.54 13.63 51.88
N ILE A 14 3.22 13.37 51.82
CA ILE A 14 2.67 12.01 51.78
C ILE A 14 2.93 11.36 50.41
N GLN A 15 2.87 12.12 49.32
CA GLN A 15 3.23 11.59 48.00
C GLN A 15 4.67 11.07 47.96
N LYS A 16 5.60 11.82 48.56
CA LYS A 16 7.04 11.53 48.58
C LYS A 16 7.47 10.45 49.58
N MET A 17 6.60 10.07 50.53
CA MET A 17 6.86 8.96 51.46
C MET A 17 7.08 7.63 50.72
N SER A 18 7.84 6.74 51.35
CA SER A 18 8.09 5.41 50.80
C SER A 18 6.83 4.54 50.85
N PRO A 19 6.71 3.52 49.97
CA PRO A 19 5.57 2.59 50.02
C PRO A 19 5.44 1.87 51.37
N GLU A 20 6.56 1.55 52.02
CA GLU A 20 6.59 0.83 53.30
C GLU A 20 6.02 1.66 54.45
N GLU A 21 6.13 2.99 54.37
CA GLU A 21 5.57 3.94 55.33
C GLU A 21 4.05 4.12 55.14
N LYS A 22 3.54 3.83 53.95
CA LYS A 22 2.12 3.96 53.59
C LYS A 22 1.31 2.71 53.93
N VAL A 23 1.94 1.67 54.47
CA VAL A 23 1.33 0.37 54.74
C VAL A 23 1.20 0.12 56.24
N CYS A 24 0.07 -0.45 56.65
CA CYS A 24 -0.12 -0.88 58.02
C CYS A 24 0.84 -2.02 58.38
N LYS A 25 1.65 -1.85 59.43
CA LYS A 25 2.63 -2.84 59.89
C LYS A 25 2.01 -4.15 60.40
N TYR A 26 0.72 -4.14 60.75
CA TYR A 26 0.02 -5.30 61.30
C TYR A 26 -0.74 -6.10 60.23
N CYS A 27 -1.47 -5.43 59.34
CA CYS A 27 -2.29 -6.10 58.32
C CYS A 27 -1.76 -5.98 56.88
N GLY A 28 -0.73 -5.16 56.63
CA GLY A 28 -0.15 -4.98 55.29
C GLY A 28 -1.02 -4.17 54.32
N VAL A 29 -2.11 -3.60 54.80
CA VAL A 29 -3.04 -2.81 53.98
C VAL A 29 -2.54 -1.37 53.84
N SER A 30 -2.57 -0.80 52.63
CA SER A 30 -2.21 0.60 52.39
C SER A 30 -3.18 1.55 53.09
N TYR A 31 -2.67 2.59 53.72
CA TYR A 31 -3.48 3.70 54.24
C TYR A 31 -4.07 4.56 53.12
N LEU A 32 -3.59 4.40 51.88
CA LEU A 32 -3.94 5.22 50.72
C LEU A 32 -4.61 4.43 49.60
N ILE A 33 -5.24 3.30 49.94
CA ILE A 33 -5.95 2.41 48.99
C ILE A 33 -6.78 3.20 47.98
N LEU A 34 -7.60 4.16 48.44
CA LEU A 34 -8.49 4.91 47.55
C LEU A 34 -7.71 5.73 46.49
N HIS A 35 -6.60 6.34 46.88
CA HIS A 35 -5.75 7.10 45.96
C HIS A 35 -5.07 6.19 44.94
N GLU A 36 -4.57 5.03 45.40
CA GLU A 36 -3.96 4.01 44.54
C GLU A 36 -4.97 3.49 43.51
N PHE A 37 -6.21 3.18 43.94
CA PHE A 37 -7.28 2.78 43.03
C PHE A 37 -7.61 3.85 42.00
N LYS A 38 -7.67 5.12 42.40
CA LYS A 38 -7.93 6.22 41.48
C LYS A 38 -6.81 6.38 40.45
N ALA A 39 -5.55 6.31 40.88
CA ALA A 39 -4.40 6.35 39.98
C ALA A 39 -4.40 5.17 39.00
N MET A 40 -4.76 3.97 39.47
CA MET A 40 -4.93 2.81 38.60
C MET A 40 -6.09 3.00 37.61
N GLU A 41 -7.24 3.52 38.06
CA GLU A 41 -8.40 3.79 37.19
C GLU A 41 -8.04 4.79 36.07
N GLU A 42 -7.29 5.85 36.40
CA GLU A 42 -6.82 6.83 35.43
C GLU A 42 -5.84 6.22 34.42
N LYS A 43 -4.90 5.38 34.88
CA LYS A 43 -3.99 4.64 34.00
C LYS A 43 -4.75 3.69 33.06
N VAL A 44 -5.73 2.97 33.57
CA VAL A 44 -6.57 2.08 32.74
C VAL A 44 -7.34 2.89 31.70
N LYS A 45 -7.95 4.02 32.08
CA LYS A 45 -8.63 4.91 31.13
C LYS A 45 -7.70 5.47 30.04
N ALA A 46 -6.46 5.81 30.40
CA ALA A 46 -5.47 6.26 29.43
C ALA A 46 -5.11 5.13 28.46
N MET A 47 -4.82 3.94 28.99
CA MET A 47 -4.49 2.76 28.20
C MET A 47 -5.65 2.32 27.29
N GLU A 48 -6.90 2.40 27.75
CA GLU A 48 -8.09 2.12 26.93
C GLU A 48 -8.23 3.10 25.75
N LYS A 49 -7.89 4.38 25.95
CA LYS A 49 -7.89 5.38 24.87
C LYS A 49 -6.81 5.07 23.83
N GLU A 50 -5.61 4.75 24.28
CA GLU A 50 -4.51 4.35 23.39
C GLU A 50 -4.87 3.09 22.61
N MET A 51 -5.43 2.07 23.27
CA MET A 51 -5.82 0.83 22.61
C MET A 51 -6.85 1.06 21.50
N LYS A 52 -7.86 1.91 21.74
CA LYS A 52 -8.84 2.30 20.71
C LYS A 52 -8.19 3.03 19.54
N PHE A 53 -7.22 3.90 19.80
CA PHE A 53 -6.47 4.59 18.75
C PHE A 53 -5.71 3.59 17.87
N TYR A 54 -5.00 2.63 18.47
CA TYR A 54 -4.24 1.61 17.75
C TYR A 54 -5.15 0.65 16.96
N GLN A 55 -6.29 0.25 17.50
CA GLN A 55 -7.29 -0.54 16.77
C GLN A 55 -7.70 0.17 15.46
N GLY A 56 -8.01 1.47 15.53
CA GLY A 56 -8.32 2.25 14.33
C GLY A 56 -7.14 2.35 13.35
N SER A 57 -5.90 2.37 13.84
CA SER A 57 -4.70 2.35 12.97
C SER A 57 -4.58 1.04 12.20
N VAL A 58 -4.80 -0.10 12.84
CA VAL A 58 -4.76 -1.42 12.20
C VAL A 58 -5.79 -1.52 11.07
N GLU A 59 -7.00 -1.02 11.28
CA GLU A 59 -8.03 -1.01 10.23
C GLU A 59 -7.67 -0.11 9.04
N ARG A 60 -7.03 1.03 9.29
CA ARG A 60 -6.55 1.93 8.23
C ARG A 60 -5.42 1.29 7.45
N GLU A 61 -4.47 0.67 8.13
CA GLU A 61 -3.33 -0.01 7.53
C GLU A 61 -3.79 -1.18 6.65
N LYS A 62 -4.74 -2.00 7.14
CA LYS A 62 -5.34 -3.08 6.34
C LYS A 62 -5.97 -2.55 5.05
N ARG A 63 -6.74 -1.47 5.12
CA ARG A 63 -7.34 -0.83 3.93
C ARG A 63 -6.29 -0.31 2.96
N LEU A 64 -5.18 0.25 3.46
CA LEU A 64 -4.08 0.70 2.60
C LEU A 64 -3.37 -0.47 1.94
N GLN A 65 -3.16 -1.57 2.67
CA GLN A 65 -2.54 -2.78 2.13
C GLN A 65 -3.40 -3.41 1.02
N GLU A 66 -4.73 -3.42 1.19
CA GLU A 66 -5.66 -3.88 0.15
C GLU A 66 -5.59 -3.02 -1.12
N LYS A 67 -5.51 -1.68 -0.99
CA LYS A 67 -5.34 -0.76 -2.12
C LYS A 67 -3.99 -0.92 -2.82
N LEU A 68 -2.92 -1.15 -2.06
CA LEU A 68 -1.61 -1.42 -2.64
C LEU A 68 -1.61 -2.72 -3.43
N ARG A 69 -2.29 -3.75 -2.92
CA ARG A 69 -2.42 -5.03 -3.63
C ARG A 69 -3.19 -4.86 -4.94
N SER A 70 -4.32 -4.14 -4.93
CA SER A 70 -5.09 -3.90 -6.16
C SER A 70 -4.27 -3.11 -7.17
N LEU A 71 -3.60 -2.03 -6.73
CA LEU A 71 -2.78 -1.20 -7.61
C LEU A 71 -1.60 -1.99 -8.22
N SER A 72 -0.99 -2.88 -7.43
CA SER A 72 0.07 -3.76 -7.91
C SER A 72 -0.43 -4.73 -8.98
N GLN A 73 -1.62 -5.30 -8.79
CA GLN A 73 -2.25 -6.17 -9.80
C GLN A 73 -2.56 -5.40 -11.09
N ASP A 74 -3.14 -4.20 -10.98
CA ASP A 74 -3.44 -3.35 -12.13
C ASP A 74 -2.15 -2.98 -12.89
N PHE A 75 -1.06 -2.71 -12.17
CA PHE A 75 0.23 -2.40 -12.76
C PHE A 75 0.83 -3.57 -13.53
N GLU A 76 0.79 -4.78 -12.96
CA GLU A 76 1.26 -5.99 -13.67
C GLU A 76 0.41 -6.29 -14.90
N GLN A 77 -0.92 -6.12 -14.82
CA GLN A 77 -1.78 -6.27 -15.99
C GLN A 77 -1.43 -5.24 -17.07
N TYR A 78 -1.23 -3.98 -16.68
CA TYR A 78 -0.84 -2.93 -17.62
C TYR A 78 0.50 -3.26 -18.31
N LYS A 79 1.46 -3.82 -17.57
CA LYS A 79 2.75 -4.24 -18.12
C LYS A 79 2.58 -5.33 -19.18
N ILE A 80 1.81 -6.37 -18.89
CA ILE A 80 1.50 -7.46 -19.83
C ILE A 80 0.81 -6.92 -21.09
N ASP A 81 -0.20 -6.06 -20.92
CA ASP A 81 -0.93 -5.46 -22.03
C ASP A 81 0.00 -4.61 -22.91
N ASN A 82 0.92 -3.86 -22.30
CA ASN A 82 1.87 -3.03 -23.02
C ASN A 82 2.90 -3.87 -23.78
N GLU A 83 3.38 -4.97 -23.19
CA GLU A 83 4.25 -5.93 -23.85
C GLU A 83 3.55 -6.54 -25.08
N SER A 84 2.32 -7.04 -24.92
CA SER A 84 1.51 -7.59 -26.02
C SER A 84 1.28 -6.57 -27.14
N LYS A 85 0.91 -5.33 -26.81
CA LYS A 85 0.76 -4.25 -27.79
C LYS A 85 2.07 -3.94 -28.52
N THR A 86 3.20 -4.03 -27.82
CA THR A 86 4.53 -3.79 -28.41
C THR A 86 4.91 -4.91 -29.38
N GLU A 87 4.66 -6.17 -29.03
CA GLU A 87 4.86 -7.31 -29.93
C GLU A 87 3.96 -7.24 -31.16
N SER A 88 2.68 -6.94 -30.97
CA SER A 88 1.73 -6.74 -32.06
C SER A 88 2.19 -5.64 -33.02
N LYS A 89 2.64 -4.48 -32.49
CA LYS A 89 3.23 -3.40 -33.29
C LYS A 89 4.46 -3.85 -34.07
N LYS A 90 5.35 -4.65 -33.47
CA LYS A 90 6.53 -5.21 -34.17
C LYS A 90 6.10 -6.13 -35.31
N TYR A 91 5.15 -7.03 -35.08
CA TYR A 91 4.61 -7.93 -36.08
C TYR A 91 4.00 -7.17 -37.26
N PHE A 92 3.09 -6.22 -37.01
CA PHE A 92 2.48 -5.41 -38.06
C PHE A 92 3.52 -4.62 -38.85
N ARG A 93 4.53 -4.04 -38.19
CA ARG A 93 5.64 -3.34 -38.85
C ARG A 93 6.41 -4.25 -39.79
N PHE A 94 6.70 -5.48 -39.37
CA PHE A 94 7.41 -6.46 -40.20
C PHE A 94 6.56 -6.88 -41.41
N LYS A 95 5.28 -7.16 -41.20
CA LYS A 95 4.33 -7.51 -42.27
C LYS A 95 4.24 -6.41 -43.33
N LEU A 96 4.09 -5.16 -42.92
CA LEU A 96 4.04 -4.01 -43.84
C LEU A 96 5.34 -3.86 -44.64
N ARG A 97 6.50 -4.14 -44.02
CA ARG A 97 7.79 -4.10 -44.72
C ARG A 97 7.86 -5.17 -45.82
N LEU A 98 7.46 -6.39 -45.51
CA LEU A 98 7.43 -7.48 -46.50
C LEU A 98 6.48 -7.18 -47.66
N GLU A 99 5.29 -6.64 -47.38
CA GLU A 99 4.34 -6.25 -48.42
C GLU A 99 4.90 -5.13 -49.33
N ALA A 100 5.61 -4.16 -48.75
CA ALA A 100 6.28 -3.10 -49.51
C ALA A 100 7.42 -3.64 -50.39
N GLU A 101 8.26 -4.54 -49.86
CA GLU A 101 9.32 -5.22 -50.63
C GLU A 101 8.73 -6.06 -51.77
N HIS A 102 7.66 -6.80 -51.50
CA HIS A 102 6.97 -7.60 -52.53
C HIS A 102 6.38 -6.72 -53.65
N PHE A 103 5.81 -5.55 -53.32
CA PHE A 103 5.30 -4.60 -54.31
C PHE A 103 6.44 -4.07 -55.19
N GLN A 104 7.57 -3.67 -54.59
CA GLN A 104 8.75 -3.19 -55.33
C GLN A 104 9.31 -4.26 -56.29
N ILE A 105 9.42 -5.51 -55.84
CA ILE A 105 9.87 -6.61 -56.69
C ILE A 105 8.90 -6.82 -57.87
N LYS A 106 7.59 -6.80 -57.61
CA LYS A 106 6.57 -6.96 -58.65
C LYS A 106 6.67 -5.84 -59.70
N GLU A 107 6.91 -4.61 -59.29
CA GLU A 107 7.09 -3.46 -60.17
C GLU A 107 8.36 -3.59 -61.04
N LEU A 108 9.49 -3.98 -60.45
CA LEU A 108 10.74 -4.24 -61.18
C LEU A 108 10.58 -5.37 -62.23
N MET A 109 9.86 -6.44 -61.90
CA MET A 109 9.60 -7.56 -62.81
C MET A 109 8.67 -7.17 -63.96
N SER A 110 7.68 -6.30 -63.73
CA SER A 110 6.78 -5.79 -64.77
C SER A 110 7.53 -4.87 -65.75
N ASN A 111 8.46 -4.05 -65.26
CA ASN A 111 9.27 -3.15 -66.09
C ASN A 111 10.34 -3.89 -66.92
N GLY A 112 10.82 -5.05 -66.47
CA GLY A 112 11.74 -5.91 -67.23
C GLY A 112 11.10 -6.68 -68.40
N GLN A 113 9.77 -6.83 -68.42
CA GLN A 113 9.05 -7.50 -69.51
C GLN A 113 8.76 -6.55 -70.70
N HIS A 114 8.82 -5.23 -70.49
CA HIS A 114 8.58 -4.24 -71.54
C HIS A 114 9.80 -3.96 -72.45
N SER A 115 11.00 -4.43 -72.11
CA SER A 115 12.24 -4.18 -72.90
C SER A 115 12.65 -5.31 -73.85
N LEU A 116 11.87 -6.39 -73.94
CA LEU A 116 12.19 -7.58 -74.77
C LEU A 116 11.27 -7.77 -76.00
N THR A 117 10.53 -6.75 -76.41
CA THR A 117 9.67 -6.80 -77.60
C THR A 117 9.99 -5.69 -78.60
N GLU A 118 11.19 -5.71 -79.17
CA GLU A 118 11.41 -5.13 -80.50
C GLU A 118 11.47 -6.25 -81.54
N PRO A 119 10.55 -6.27 -82.53
CA PRO A 119 10.57 -7.27 -83.59
C PRO A 119 11.68 -6.96 -84.59
N TYR A 120 12.62 -7.91 -84.76
CA TYR A 120 13.54 -7.97 -85.88
C TYR A 120 12.75 -8.00 -87.19
N ILE A 121 12.77 -6.90 -87.94
CA ILE A 121 12.35 -6.84 -89.36
C ILE A 121 13.61 -7.07 -90.19
N GLY A 122 13.54 -8.06 -91.08
CA GLY A 122 14.68 -8.62 -91.80
C GLY A 122 15.26 -7.78 -92.93
N LEU A 123 16.40 -8.26 -93.40
CA LEU A 123 16.93 -8.16 -94.77
C LEU A 123 17.71 -9.45 -95.06
#